data_AF-A0A1X7SYA2-F1
#
_entry.id   AF-A0A1X7SYA2-F1
#
_cell.length_a   1.000
_cell.length_b   1.000
_cell.length_c   1.000
_cell.angle_alpha   90.00
_cell.angle_beta   90.00
_cell.angle_gamma   90.00
#
_symmetry.space_group_name_H-M   'P 1'
#
loop_
_entity.id
_entity.type
_entity.pdbx_description
1 polymer ?
#
loop_
_entity_poly.entity_id
_entity_poly.type
_entity_poly.pdbx_seq_one_letter_code
_entity_poly.pdbx_strand_id
1 'polypeptide(L)'
;MVPRDVKESFKTHSPDGKKTPTRDWTLKLFDFHERNKGQDDKPITGEYIDGVLLPTLIKPGDVMALRQELKLRETDVFVATFPKCGTTWTQQI
;
A
#
# COMPACT_ATOMS: atom_id res chain seq x y z
N MET A 1 17.39 -15.78 -32.56
CA MET A 1 17.46 -16.15 -31.14
C MET A 1 16.40 -15.32 -30.42
N VAL A 2 15.22 -15.90 -30.20
CA VAL A 2 14.10 -15.21 -29.53
C VAL A 2 14.38 -15.21 -28.03
N PRO A 3 14.22 -14.10 -27.28
CA PRO A 3 14.32 -14.16 -25.83
C PRO A 3 13.28 -15.17 -25.33
N ARG A 4 13.74 -16.25 -24.66
CA ARG A 4 12.82 -17.17 -23.99
C ARG A 4 11.98 -16.36 -23.02
N ASP A 5 10.67 -16.60 -23.05
CA ASP A 5 9.74 -16.02 -22.10
C ASP A 5 10.30 -16.18 -20.69
N VAL A 6 10.46 -15.07 -19.97
CA VAL A 6 11.01 -15.05 -18.60
C VAL A 6 10.23 -16.02 -17.70
N LYS A 7 8.95 -16.23 -17.99
CA LYS A 7 8.07 -17.20 -17.32
C LYS A 7 8.53 -18.66 -17.41
N GLU A 8 9.19 -19.07 -18.49
CA GLU A 8 9.73 -20.43 -18.62
C GLU A 8 10.98 -20.64 -17.79
N SER A 9 11.77 -19.58 -17.59
CA SER A 9 13.07 -19.64 -16.92
C SER A 9 12.97 -19.87 -15.40
N PHE A 10 11.78 -19.66 -14.82
CA PHE A 10 11.55 -19.72 -13.37
C PHE A 10 10.67 -20.89 -12.90
N LYS A 11 10.34 -21.85 -13.78
CA LYS A 11 9.65 -23.08 -13.35
C LYS A 11 10.64 -24.01 -12.63
N THR A 12 10.85 -23.77 -11.33
CA THR A 12 11.52 -24.76 -10.47
C THR A 12 10.61 -25.98 -10.36
N HIS A 13 10.92 -27.05 -11.09
CA HIS A 13 10.25 -28.33 -10.95
C HIS A 13 10.69 -28.93 -9.61
N SER A 14 9.92 -28.69 -8.55
CA SER A 14 10.01 -29.46 -7.33
C SER A 14 9.47 -30.87 -7.62
N PRO A 15 10.25 -31.95 -7.46
CA PRO A 15 9.84 -33.31 -7.81
C PRO A 15 8.55 -33.77 -7.11
N ASP A 16 8.24 -33.18 -5.95
CA ASP A 16 7.18 -33.63 -5.06
C ASP A 16 5.83 -32.89 -5.23
N GLY A 17 5.71 -32.01 -6.24
CA GLY A 17 4.47 -31.26 -6.50
C GLY A 17 4.08 -30.25 -5.40
N LYS A 18 4.88 -30.13 -4.33
CA LYS A 18 4.70 -29.14 -3.26
C LYS A 18 5.44 -27.86 -3.63
N LYS A 19 4.74 -26.72 -3.57
CA LYS A 19 5.34 -25.38 -3.71
C LYS A 19 6.32 -25.17 -2.56
N THR A 20 7.61 -25.36 -2.79
CA THR A 20 8.65 -25.04 -1.81
C THR A 20 8.65 -23.53 -1.60
N PRO A 21 8.62 -23.00 -0.37
CA PRO A 21 8.68 -21.57 -0.16
C PRO A 21 10.06 -21.07 -0.58
N THR A 22 10.13 -20.44 -1.75
CA THR A 22 11.41 -20.03 -2.33
C THR A 22 12.01 -18.93 -1.45
N ARG A 23 13.23 -19.15 -0.93
CA ARG A 23 14.01 -18.15 -0.17
C ARG A 23 14.54 -17.02 -1.06
N ASP A 24 14.23 -17.09 -2.34
CA ASP A 24 14.61 -16.12 -3.36
C ASP A 24 13.66 -14.92 -3.34
N TRP A 25 14.21 -13.76 -3.04
CA TRP A 25 13.48 -12.50 -2.97
C TRP A 25 12.97 -12.05 -4.34
N THR A 26 13.63 -12.45 -5.43
CA THR A 26 13.21 -12.08 -6.79
C THR A 26 11.87 -12.72 -7.13
N LEU A 27 11.71 -14.02 -6.82
CA LEU A 27 10.47 -14.75 -7.00
C LEU A 27 9.34 -14.22 -6.10
N LYS A 28 9.66 -13.79 -4.87
CA LYS A 28 8.68 -13.12 -4.01
C LYS A 28 8.19 -11.79 -4.58
N LEU A 29 9.08 -11.02 -5.21
CA LEU A 29 8.71 -9.77 -5.88
C LEU A 29 7.87 -10.05 -7.13
N PHE A 30 8.23 -11.05 -7.93
CA PHE A 30 7.40 -11.48 -9.07
C PHE A 30 6.01 -11.93 -8.61
N ASP A 31 5.92 -12.78 -7.58
CA ASP A 31 4.65 -13.22 -7.01
C ASP A 31 3.85 -12.05 -6.40
N PHE A 32 4.52 -11.06 -5.81
CA PHE A 32 3.88 -9.84 -5.31
C PHE A 32 3.34 -8.99 -6.47
N HIS A 33 4.14 -8.76 -7.51
CA HIS A 33 3.73 -8.00 -8.68
C HIS A 33 2.58 -8.68 -9.42
N GLU A 34 2.66 -9.98 -9.69
CA GLU A 34 1.59 -10.73 -10.34
C GLU A 34 0.32 -10.79 -9.48
N ARG A 35 0.43 -10.89 -8.14
CA ARG A 35 -0.74 -10.79 -7.23
C ARG A 35 -1.40 -9.42 -7.24
N ASN A 36 -0.63 -8.36 -7.45
CA ASN A 36 -1.16 -6.98 -7.49
C ASN A 36 -1.39 -6.47 -8.91
N LYS A 37 -1.24 -7.33 -9.93
CA LYS A 37 -1.44 -6.96 -11.33
C LYS A 37 -2.89 -6.55 -11.55
N GLY A 38 -3.12 -5.37 -12.11
CA GLY A 38 -4.46 -4.79 -12.26
C GLY A 38 -5.03 -4.13 -11.00
N GLN A 39 -4.28 -4.12 -9.88
CA GLN A 39 -4.61 -3.29 -8.72
C GLN A 39 -4.22 -1.83 -8.98
N ASP A 40 -3.09 -1.59 -9.66
CA ASP A 40 -2.62 -0.26 -10.05
C ASP A 40 -3.49 0.37 -11.15
N ASP A 41 -4.22 -0.46 -11.90
CA ASP A 41 -5.12 -0.03 -12.98
C ASP A 41 -6.49 0.43 -12.47
N LYS A 42 -6.78 0.23 -11.17
CA LYS A 42 -8.02 0.74 -10.57
C LYS A 42 -7.88 2.25 -10.39
N PRO A 43 -8.87 3.06 -10.81
CA PRO A 43 -8.83 4.48 -10.51
C PRO A 43 -8.69 4.66 -9.00
N ILE A 44 -7.88 5.63 -8.58
CA ILE A 44 -7.78 6.02 -7.19
C ILE A 44 -9.17 6.46 -6.75
N THR A 45 -9.90 5.57 -6.07
CA THR A 45 -11.22 5.87 -5.57
C THR A 45 -11.06 6.72 -4.33
N GLY A 46 -11.87 7.76 -4.23
CA GLY A 46 -11.84 8.70 -3.12
C GLY A 46 -13.00 9.68 -3.21
N GLU A 47 -13.25 10.37 -2.11
CA GLU A 47 -14.29 11.38 -2.03
C GLU A 47 -13.64 12.76 -1.84
N TYR A 48 -14.21 13.77 -2.49
CA TYR A 48 -13.77 15.14 -2.33
C TYR A 48 -14.42 15.74 -1.08
N ILE A 49 -13.60 16.24 -0.17
CA ILE A 49 -14.03 17.01 0.99
C ILE A 49 -13.29 18.33 0.97
N ASP A 50 -14.02 19.44 0.97
CA ASP A 50 -13.45 20.80 0.90
C ASP A 50 -12.45 20.99 -0.26
N GLY A 51 -12.67 20.29 -1.38
CA GLY A 51 -11.80 20.33 -2.56
C GLY A 51 -10.57 19.41 -2.50
N VAL A 52 -10.38 18.66 -1.41
CA VAL A 52 -9.29 17.68 -1.26
C VAL A 52 -9.80 16.27 -1.52
N LEU A 53 -9.15 15.53 -2.40
CA LEU A 53 -9.45 14.11 -2.63
C LEU A 53 -8.90 13.29 -1.46
N LEU A 54 -9.79 12.71 -0.66
CA LEU A 54 -9.42 11.78 0.40
C LEU A 54 -9.56 10.33 -0.08
N PRO A 55 -8.67 9.42 0.36
CA PRO A 55 -8.81 7.99 0.10
C PRO A 55 -10.15 7.47 0.62
N THR A 56 -10.73 6.46 -0.04
CA THR A 56 -12.00 5.82 0.38
C THR A 56 -12.01 5.28 1.81
N LEU A 57 -10.84 5.08 2.43
CA LEU A 57 -10.74 4.69 3.83
C LEU A 57 -11.28 5.77 4.79
N ILE A 58 -11.25 7.03 4.37
CA ILE A 58 -11.70 8.18 5.17
C ILE A 58 -13.09 8.59 4.68
N LYS A 59 -14.12 8.39 5.50
CA LYS A 59 -15.48 8.80 5.16
C LYS A 59 -15.69 10.27 5.54
N PRO A 60 -16.51 11.03 4.78
CA PRO A 60 -16.77 12.42 5.12
C PRO A 60 -17.42 12.63 6.47
N GLY A 61 -18.29 11.72 6.89
CA GLY A 61 -18.90 11.75 8.22
C GLY A 61 -17.86 11.72 9.34
N ASP A 62 -16.81 10.92 9.19
CA ASP A 62 -15.75 10.78 10.19
C ASP A 62 -14.92 12.06 10.31
N VAL A 63 -14.66 12.73 9.19
CA VAL A 63 -13.95 14.02 9.16
C VAL A 63 -14.77 15.11 9.85
N MET A 64 -16.07 15.15 9.60
CA MET A 64 -16.96 16.13 10.23
C MET A 64 -17.14 15.87 11.73
N ALA A 65 -17.29 14.61 12.13
CA ALA A 65 -17.34 14.22 13.54
C ALA A 65 -16.03 14.58 14.26
N LEU A 66 -14.87 14.26 13.68
CA LEU A 66 -13.57 14.63 14.24
C LEU A 66 -13.48 16.13 14.49
N ARG A 67 -13.90 16.97 13.52
CA ARG A 67 -13.87 18.43 13.66
C ARG A 67 -14.73 18.97 14.81
N GLN A 68 -15.85 18.30 15.11
CA GLN A 68 -16.78 18.74 16.15
C GLN A 68 -16.41 18.19 17.54
N GLU A 69 -15.87 16.98 17.59
CA GLU A 69 -15.68 16.23 18.83
C GLU A 69 -14.25 16.27 19.38
N LEU A 70 -13.24 16.53 18.54
CA LEU A 70 -11.84 16.56 18.96
C LEU A 70 -11.58 17.76 19.87
N LYS A 71 -11.38 17.49 21.16
CA LYS A 71 -11.02 18.49 22.18
C LYS A 71 -9.50 18.59 22.30
N LEU A 72 -8.96 19.72 21.87
CA LEU A 72 -7.52 20.04 21.97
C LEU A 72 -7.13 20.38 23.41
N ARG A 73 -5.94 19.94 23.81
CA ARG A 73 -5.28 20.35 25.05
C ARG A 73 -4.10 21.24 24.70
N GLU A 74 -3.72 22.11 25.64
CA GLU A 74 -2.57 23.02 25.47
C GLU A 74 -1.24 22.27 25.30
N THR A 75 -1.17 21.02 25.77
CA THR A 75 0.03 20.18 25.71
C THR A 75 0.06 19.24 24.51
N ASP A 76 -0.95 19.25 23.64
CA ASP A 76 -1.01 18.33 22.50
C ASP A 76 0.02 18.72 21.44
N VAL A 77 0.63 17.71 20.82
CA VAL A 77 1.62 17.88 19.74
C VAL A 77 1.12 17.14 18.51
N PHE A 78 1.11 17.84 17.37
CA PHE A 78 0.65 17.30 16.09
C PHE A 78 1.82 17.05 15.13
N VAL A 79 1.84 15.86 14.53
CA VAL A 79 2.71 15.53 13.40
C VAL A 79 1.89 15.65 12.11
N ALA A 80 1.98 16.79 11.44
CA ALA A 80 1.26 17.07 10.20
C ALA A 80 2.23 17.09 9.01
N THR A 81 2.10 16.12 8.10
CA THR A 81 2.93 16.06 6.88
C THR A 81 2.12 15.49 5.72
N PHE A 82 2.56 15.75 4.49
CA PHE A 82 2.01 15.08 3.32
C PHE A 82 2.31 13.56 3.38
N PRO A 83 1.42 12.68 2.87
CA PRO A 83 1.67 11.24 2.88
C PRO A 83 3.03 10.91 2.26
N LYS A 84 3.72 9.94 2.88
CA LYS A 84 5.05 9.44 2.46
C LYS A 84 6.24 10.37 2.77
N CYS A 85 6.05 11.47 3.51
CA CYS A 85 7.15 12.34 3.96
C CYS A 85 7.82 11.92 5.29
N GLY A 86 7.71 10.65 5.69
CA GLY A 86 8.41 10.13 6.88
C GLY A 86 7.67 10.25 8.22
N THR A 87 6.34 10.35 8.23
CA THR A 87 5.52 10.35 9.46
C THR A 87 5.89 9.27 10.46
N THR A 88 6.10 8.03 9.98
CA THR A 88 6.48 6.89 10.81
C THR A 88 7.81 7.12 11.53
N TRP A 89 8.78 7.74 10.85
CA TRP A 89 10.06 8.02 11.47
C TRP A 89 9.91 9.08 12.56
N THR A 90 9.23 10.19 12.27
CA THR A 90 9.00 11.27 13.26
C THR A 90 8.28 10.77 14.52
N GLN A 91 7.36 9.82 14.39
CA GLN A 91 6.65 9.23 15.54
C GLN A 91 7.53 8.33 16.42
N GLN A 92 8.70 7.90 15.92
CA GLN A 92 9.62 7.00 16.62
C GLN A 92 10.89 7.73 17.13
N ILE A 93 10.97 9.05 16.95
CA ILE A 93 12.04 9.90 17.49
C ILE A 93 11.85 10.05 19.00
#